data_AF-S1NQ01-F1
#
_entry.id   AF-S1NQ01-F1
#
_cell.length_a   1.000
_cell.length_b   1.000
_cell.length_c   1.000
_cell.angle_alpha   90.00
_cell.angle_beta   90.00
_cell.angle_gamma   90.00
#
_symmetry.space_group_name_H-M   'P 1'
#
loop_
_entity.id
_entity.type
_entity.pdbx_description
1 polymer ?
#
loop_
_entity_poly.entity_id
_entity_poly.type
_entity_poly.pdbx_seq_one_letter_code
_entity_poly.pdbx_strand_id
1 'polypeptide(L)'
;MKEQRMKKLGTWNLVALVLTSIGAVFSVVSLPGTLFPNKEALVSVGGEALYNQVNSWTHKVPAVLEVVISLVFAALFFMAYKQIKSGKLPNKLIYFLNIGYFVLSLILDQVVLHSASTDALAGLDSQTAGVASTAMAIGSIVGILFAVLLHLPQIMCLIHLFKLEDPTVDNE
;
A
#
# COMPACT_ATOMS: atom_id res chain seq x y z
N MET A 1 -20.05 0.31 27.67
CA MET A 1 -19.63 -0.07 26.28
C MET A 1 -18.24 0.42 25.83
N LYS A 2 -17.74 1.54 26.37
CA LYS A 2 -16.47 2.18 25.99
C LYS A 2 -15.24 1.26 26.06
N GLU A 3 -15.11 0.47 27.12
CA GLU A 3 -13.97 -0.43 27.32
C GLU A 3 -13.87 -1.52 26.23
N GLN A 4 -15.01 -2.12 25.84
CA GLN A 4 -15.06 -3.09 24.74
C GLN A 4 -14.67 -2.46 23.40
N ARG A 5 -15.11 -1.22 23.15
CA ARG A 5 -14.75 -0.47 21.94
C ARG A 5 -13.26 -0.10 21.90
N MET A 6 -12.69 0.30 23.03
CA MET A 6 -11.24 0.53 23.17
C MET A 6 -10.41 -0.73 22.93
N LYS A 7 -10.86 -1.90 23.44
CA LYS A 7 -10.22 -3.18 23.15
C LYS A 7 -10.26 -3.51 21.66
N LYS A 8 -11.41 -3.34 21.00
CA LYS A 8 -11.55 -3.55 19.55
C LYS A 8 -10.66 -2.61 18.74
N LEU A 9 -10.60 -1.32 19.10
CA LEU A 9 -9.71 -0.35 18.48
C LEU A 9 -8.24 -0.79 18.61
N GLY A 10 -7.83 -1.26 19.79
CA GLY A 10 -6.50 -1.80 20.03
C GLY A 10 -6.17 -3.00 19.14
N THR A 11 -7.10 -3.94 18.99
CA THR A 11 -6.93 -5.10 18.11
C THR A 11 -6.78 -4.69 16.66
N TRP A 12 -7.67 -3.83 16.14
CA TRP A 12 -7.59 -3.38 14.75
C TRP A 12 -6.32 -2.58 14.47
N ASN A 13 -5.89 -1.73 15.39
CA ASN A 13 -4.63 -1.00 15.23
C ASN A 13 -3.42 -1.94 15.28
N LEU A 14 -3.46 -2.99 16.11
CA LEU A 14 -2.40 -4.00 16.12
C LEU A 14 -2.34 -4.75 14.78
N VAL A 15 -3.49 -5.13 14.21
CA VAL A 15 -3.53 -5.76 12.89
C VAL A 15 -2.97 -4.81 11.82
N ALA A 16 -3.38 -3.53 11.82
CA ALA A 16 -2.84 -2.52 10.92
C ALA A 16 -1.31 -2.39 11.06
N LEU A 17 -0.83 -2.27 12.29
CA LEU A 17 0.60 -2.21 12.58
C LEU A 17 1.36 -3.42 12.03
N VAL A 18 0.86 -4.64 12.26
CA VAL A 18 1.51 -5.87 11.81
C VAL A 18 1.55 -5.92 10.28
N LEU A 19 0.43 -5.66 9.60
CA LEU A 19 0.38 -5.66 8.13
C LEU A 19 1.31 -4.61 7.53
N THR A 20 1.29 -3.38 8.04
CA THR A 20 2.20 -2.31 7.58
C THR A 20 3.65 -2.64 7.87
N SER A 21 3.95 -3.28 9.01
CA SER A 21 5.32 -3.69 9.34
C SER A 21 5.82 -4.80 8.42
N ILE A 22 4.98 -5.78 8.10
CA ILE A 22 5.30 -6.84 7.13
C ILE A 22 5.59 -6.20 5.77
N GLY A 23 4.71 -5.29 5.31
CA GLY A 23 4.93 -4.53 4.07
C GLY A 23 6.25 -3.79 4.08
N ALA A 24 6.54 -3.04 5.15
CA ALA A 24 7.79 -2.30 5.30
C ALA A 24 9.03 -3.22 5.25
N VAL A 25 8.98 -4.40 5.89
CA VAL A 25 10.07 -5.38 5.82
C VAL A 25 10.29 -5.84 4.37
N PHE A 26 9.23 -6.20 3.65
CA PHE A 26 9.35 -6.59 2.24
C PHE A 26 9.93 -5.46 1.38
N SER A 27 9.46 -4.21 1.57
CA SER A 27 9.97 -3.06 0.82
C SER A 27 11.45 -2.79 1.12
N VAL A 28 11.89 -2.94 2.37
CA VAL A 28 13.32 -2.79 2.74
C VAL A 28 14.17 -3.91 2.15
N VAL A 29 13.68 -5.14 2.17
CA VAL A 29 14.41 -6.32 1.65
C VAL A 29 14.51 -6.29 0.13
N SER A 30 13.49 -5.76 -0.58
CA SER A 30 13.52 -5.64 -2.04
C SER A 30 14.32 -4.44 -2.53
N LEU A 31 14.49 -3.41 -1.71
CA LEU A 31 15.15 -2.14 -2.08
C LEU A 31 16.55 -2.32 -2.70
N PRO A 32 17.46 -3.17 -2.16
CA PRO A 32 18.77 -3.38 -2.78
C PRO A 32 18.68 -3.86 -4.23
N GLY A 33 17.75 -4.77 -4.53
CA GLY A 33 17.52 -5.27 -5.88
C GLY A 33 16.98 -4.20 -6.83
N THR A 34 16.17 -3.27 -6.32
CA THR A 34 15.64 -2.14 -7.08
C THR A 34 16.71 -1.05 -7.31
N LEU A 35 17.57 -0.79 -6.32
CA LEU A 35 18.63 0.22 -6.43
C LEU A 35 19.81 -0.25 -7.27
N PHE A 36 20.13 -1.54 -7.20
CA PHE A 36 21.24 -2.18 -7.89
C PHE A 36 20.74 -3.38 -8.71
N PRO A 37 19.95 -3.12 -9.76
CA PRO A 37 19.39 -4.19 -10.59
C PRO A 37 20.49 -4.98 -11.30
N ASN A 38 20.35 -6.32 -11.35
CA ASN A 38 21.30 -7.19 -12.03
C ASN A 38 21.16 -7.02 -13.56
N LYS A 39 22.19 -6.43 -14.18
CA LYS A 39 22.23 -6.18 -15.63
C LYS A 39 22.09 -7.46 -16.44
N GLU A 40 22.86 -8.51 -16.12
CA GLU A 40 22.85 -9.76 -16.88
C GLU A 40 21.47 -10.43 -16.83
N ALA A 41 20.86 -10.48 -15.63
CA ALA A 41 19.53 -11.04 -15.46
C ALA A 41 18.47 -10.26 -16.26
N LEU A 42 18.46 -8.93 -16.19
CA LEU A 42 17.47 -8.11 -16.89
C LEU A 42 17.67 -8.07 -18.40
N VAL A 43 18.92 -8.04 -18.87
CA VAL A 43 19.22 -8.09 -20.30
C VAL A 43 18.81 -9.44 -20.90
N SER A 44 19.00 -10.54 -20.16
CA SER A 44 18.59 -11.87 -20.60
C SER A 44 17.07 -12.04 -20.75
N VAL A 45 16.29 -11.24 -20.01
CA VAL A 45 14.82 -11.32 -19.99
C VAL A 45 14.17 -10.28 -20.91
N GLY A 46 14.70 -9.06 -20.99
CA GLY A 46 14.05 -7.95 -21.70
C GLY A 46 15.01 -6.97 -22.37
N GLY A 47 16.27 -7.35 -22.56
CA GLY A 47 17.27 -6.55 -23.26
C GLY A 47 17.76 -5.31 -22.49
N GLU A 48 18.61 -4.51 -23.14
CA GLU A 48 19.18 -3.30 -22.53
C GLU A 48 18.16 -2.20 -22.27
N ALA A 49 17.06 -2.15 -23.02
CA ALA A 49 15.98 -1.19 -22.82
C ALA A 49 15.31 -1.37 -21.45
N LEU A 50 15.01 -2.63 -21.06
CA LEU A 50 14.44 -2.94 -19.76
C LEU A 50 15.41 -2.59 -18.62
N TYR A 51 16.69 -2.93 -18.78
CA TYR A 51 17.71 -2.55 -17.80
C TYR A 51 17.79 -1.03 -17.63
N ASN A 52 17.84 -0.26 -18.73
CA ASN A 52 17.92 1.19 -18.69
C ASN A 52 16.67 1.83 -18.06
N GLN A 53 15.49 1.26 -18.29
CA GLN A 53 14.24 1.69 -17.67
C GLN A 53 14.26 1.46 -16.14
N VAL A 54 14.64 0.26 -15.70
CA VAL A 54 14.69 -0.11 -14.27
C VAL A 54 15.84 0.60 -13.53
N ASN A 55 16.95 0.84 -14.22
CA ASN A 55 18.10 1.54 -13.66
C ASN A 55 17.93 3.09 -13.67
N SER A 56 16.82 3.62 -14.18
CA SER A 56 16.57 5.06 -14.25
C SER A 56 16.26 5.68 -12.88
N TRP A 57 16.61 6.96 -12.71
CA TRP A 57 16.26 7.74 -11.52
C TRP A 57 14.74 7.78 -11.29
N THR A 58 13.98 7.81 -12.37
CA THR A 58 12.51 7.82 -12.37
C THR A 58 11.91 6.58 -11.73
N HIS A 59 12.62 5.45 -11.73
CA HIS A 59 12.19 4.23 -11.03
C HIS A 59 12.77 4.13 -9.61
N LYS A 60 14.03 4.55 -9.42
CA LYS A 60 14.70 4.40 -8.11
C LYS A 60 14.17 5.35 -7.04
N VAL A 61 13.87 6.61 -7.41
CA VAL A 61 13.42 7.62 -6.44
C VAL A 61 12.08 7.24 -5.79
N PRO A 62 11.04 6.85 -6.55
CA PRO A 62 9.79 6.38 -5.96
C PRO A 62 9.97 5.17 -5.03
N ALA A 63 10.84 4.21 -5.39
CA ALA A 63 11.07 3.03 -4.57
C ALA A 63 11.67 3.37 -3.19
N VAL A 64 12.60 4.33 -3.13
CA VAL A 64 13.15 4.81 -1.85
C VAL A 64 12.07 5.54 -1.05
N LEU A 65 11.26 6.38 -1.70
CA LEU A 65 10.17 7.10 -1.04
C LEU A 65 9.12 6.16 -0.46
N GLU A 66 8.77 5.09 -1.16
CA GLU A 66 7.81 4.08 -0.71
C GLU A 66 8.29 3.38 0.58
N VAL A 67 9.58 3.04 0.65
CA VAL A 67 10.20 2.48 1.86
C VAL A 67 10.12 3.46 3.02
N VAL A 68 10.50 4.72 2.79
CA VAL A 68 10.45 5.76 3.82
C VAL A 68 9.03 5.95 4.33
N ILE A 69 8.04 6.04 3.45
CA ILE A 69 6.63 6.23 3.81
C ILE A 69 6.10 5.02 4.59
N SER A 70 6.44 3.80 4.17
CA SER A 70 6.06 2.58 4.88
C SER A 70 6.61 2.54 6.31
N LEU A 71 7.87 2.92 6.50
CA LEU A 71 8.49 3.02 7.84
C LEU A 71 7.83 4.11 8.69
N VAL A 72 7.49 5.26 8.11
CA VAL A 72 6.77 6.33 8.81
C VAL A 72 5.42 5.85 9.31
N PHE A 73 4.63 5.16 8.47
CA PHE A 73 3.33 4.63 8.90
C PHE A 73 3.45 3.53 9.95
N ALA A 74 4.45 2.64 9.84
CA ALA A 74 4.72 1.66 10.89
C ALA A 74 5.01 2.33 12.24
N ALA A 75 5.82 3.40 12.24
CA ALA A 75 6.10 4.18 13.45
C ALA A 75 4.84 4.88 13.99
N LEU A 76 4.00 5.46 13.13
CA LEU A 76 2.75 6.11 13.53
C LEU A 76 1.74 5.11 14.13
N PHE A 77 1.57 3.93 13.54
CA PHE A 77 0.70 2.90 14.11
C PHE A 77 1.24 2.33 15.42
N PHE A 78 2.56 2.27 15.58
CA PHE A 78 3.19 1.89 16.85
C PHE A 78 2.95 2.96 17.94
N MET A 79 3.05 4.23 17.59
CA MET A 79 2.70 5.33 18.50
C MET A 79 1.22 5.29 18.88
N ALA A 80 0.32 5.06 17.92
CA ALA A 80 -1.11 4.88 18.19
C ALA A 80 -1.37 3.69 19.11
N TYR A 81 -0.66 2.57 18.91
CA TYR A 81 -0.76 1.40 19.79
C TYR A 81 -0.38 1.71 21.24
N LYS A 82 0.72 2.45 21.45
CA LYS A 82 1.13 2.89 22.79
C LYS A 82 0.08 3.78 23.44
N GLN A 83 -0.52 4.70 22.67
CA GLN A 83 -1.59 5.57 23.17
C GLN A 83 -2.82 4.76 23.60
N ILE A 84 -3.29 3.83 22.76
CA ILE A 84 -4.44 2.97 23.07
C ILE A 84 -4.18 2.14 24.34
N LYS A 85 -2.98 1.56 24.48
CA LYS A 85 -2.58 0.81 25.69
C LYS A 85 -2.59 1.66 26.95
N SER A 86 -2.30 2.95 26.83
CA SER A 86 -2.39 3.91 27.93
C SER A 86 -3.81 4.45 28.19
N GLY A 87 -4.83 3.91 27.50
CA GLY A 87 -6.22 4.36 27.60
C GLY A 87 -6.52 5.68 26.87
N LYS A 88 -5.57 6.20 26.08
CA LYS A 88 -5.71 7.44 25.32
C LYS A 88 -6.21 7.14 23.90
N LEU A 89 -7.03 8.04 23.36
CA LEU A 89 -7.45 7.97 21.97
C LEU A 89 -6.31 8.43 21.05
N PRO A 90 -5.92 7.61 20.05
CA PRO A 90 -4.93 8.02 19.07
C PRO A 90 -5.49 9.05 18.09
N ASN A 91 -4.59 9.81 17.46
CA ASN A 91 -4.98 10.80 16.46
C ASN A 91 -5.54 10.12 15.20
N LYS A 92 -6.79 10.45 14.82
CA LYS A 92 -7.46 9.95 13.61
C LYS A 92 -6.70 10.24 12.33
N LEU A 93 -5.93 11.34 12.28
CA LEU A 93 -5.15 11.74 11.10
C LEU A 93 -4.18 10.64 10.66
N ILE A 94 -3.67 9.82 11.59
CA ILE A 94 -2.77 8.71 11.26
C ILE A 94 -3.42 7.76 10.25
N TYR A 95 -4.69 7.39 10.50
CA TYR A 95 -5.42 6.46 9.65
C TYR A 95 -5.91 7.11 8.36
N PHE A 96 -6.36 8.37 8.41
CA PHE A 96 -6.76 9.11 7.22
C PHE A 96 -5.59 9.34 6.25
N LEU A 97 -4.41 9.70 6.75
CA LEU A 97 -3.22 9.88 5.93
C LEU A 97 -2.80 8.56 5.27
N ASN A 98 -2.90 7.44 6.00
CA ASN A 98 -2.56 6.14 5.44
C ASN A 98 -3.52 5.72 4.32
N ILE A 99 -4.84 5.88 4.53
CA ILE A 99 -5.84 5.60 3.49
C ILE A 99 -5.69 6.55 2.30
N GLY A 100 -5.46 7.85 2.55
CA GLY A 100 -5.25 8.84 1.50
C GLY A 100 -4.02 8.53 0.66
N TYR A 101 -2.92 8.15 1.30
CA TYR A 101 -1.71 7.71 0.60
C TYR A 101 -1.96 6.43 -0.21
N PHE A 102 -2.66 5.45 0.36
CA PHE A 102 -3.04 4.23 -0.36
C PHE A 102 -3.84 4.51 -1.64
N VAL A 103 -4.87 5.36 -1.55
CA VAL A 103 -5.67 5.75 -2.72
C VAL A 103 -4.81 6.48 -3.75
N LEU A 104 -3.92 7.36 -3.32
CA LEU A 104 -3.00 8.06 -4.22
C LEU A 104 -2.06 7.09 -4.94
N SER A 105 -1.45 6.15 -4.21
CA SER A 105 -0.60 5.11 -4.78
C SER A 105 -1.34 4.25 -5.81
N LEU A 106 -2.57 3.82 -5.49
CA LEU A 106 -3.39 3.06 -6.45
C LEU A 106 -3.61 3.83 -7.76
N ILE A 107 -3.93 5.13 -7.69
CA ILE A 107 -4.14 5.93 -8.90
C ILE A 107 -2.85 6.04 -9.71
N LEU A 108 -1.72 6.31 -9.05
CA LEU A 108 -0.42 6.43 -9.71
C LEU A 108 -0.01 5.11 -10.39
N ASP A 109 -0.18 3.99 -9.70
CA ASP A 109 0.13 2.66 -10.24
C ASP A 109 -0.72 2.34 -11.47
N GLN A 110 -2.01 2.70 -11.46
CA GLN A 110 -2.88 2.52 -12.63
C GLN A 110 -2.45 3.39 -13.81
N VAL A 111 -2.05 4.65 -13.56
CA VAL A 111 -1.57 5.53 -14.63
C VAL A 111 -0.30 4.96 -15.26
N VAL A 112 0.66 4.52 -14.46
CA VAL A 112 1.91 3.92 -14.94
C VAL A 112 1.63 2.63 -15.71
N LEU A 113 0.78 1.76 -15.17
CA LEU A 113 0.40 0.50 -15.81
C LEU A 113 -0.32 0.73 -17.15
N HIS A 114 -1.21 1.71 -17.22
CA HIS A 114 -1.92 2.06 -18.45
C HIS A 114 -0.97 2.58 -19.53
N SER A 115 -0.01 3.44 -19.16
CA SER A 115 1.00 3.93 -20.10
C SER A 115 1.89 2.79 -20.62
N ALA A 116 2.35 1.90 -19.73
CA ALA A 116 3.21 0.78 -20.11
C ALA A 116 2.49 -0.27 -20.98
N SER A 117 1.23 -0.58 -20.65
CA SER A 117 0.45 -1.56 -21.40
C SER A 117 0.10 -1.08 -22.81
N THR A 118 -0.21 0.21 -22.99
CA THR A 118 -0.52 0.79 -24.30
C THR A 118 0.67 0.64 -25.27
N ASP A 119 1.88 0.87 -24.78
CA ASP A 119 3.11 0.73 -25.57
C ASP A 119 3.41 -0.75 -25.90
N ALA A 120 3.19 -1.65 -24.94
CA ALA A 120 3.37 -3.09 -25.13
C ALA A 120 2.34 -3.72 -26.09
N LEU A 121 1.13 -3.15 -26.16
CA LEU A 121 0.04 -3.63 -27.02
C LEU A 121 0.14 -3.15 -28.48
N ALA A 122 0.93 -2.11 -28.75
CA ALA A 122 0.98 -1.43 -30.06
C ALA A 122 1.53 -2.30 -31.21
N GLY A 123 2.29 -3.35 -30.90
CA GLY A 123 2.91 -4.25 -31.89
C GLY A 123 2.19 -5.58 -32.10
N LEU A 124 1.09 -5.84 -31.40
CA LEU A 124 0.36 -7.12 -31.43
C LEU A 124 -0.79 -7.08 -32.45
N ASP A 125 -1.12 -8.23 -33.04
CA ASP A 125 -2.35 -8.37 -33.81
C ASP A 125 -3.60 -8.20 -32.91
N SER A 126 -4.74 -7.89 -33.51
CA SER A 126 -5.96 -7.52 -32.78
C SER A 126 -6.52 -8.65 -31.90
N GLN A 127 -6.32 -9.91 -32.27
CA GLN A 127 -6.77 -11.04 -31.44
C GLN A 127 -5.88 -11.22 -30.21
N THR A 128 -4.56 -11.20 -30.41
CA THR A 128 -3.58 -11.38 -29.33
C THR A 128 -3.60 -10.17 -28.39
N ALA A 129 -3.77 -8.96 -28.92
CA ALA A 129 -3.96 -7.74 -28.13
C ALA A 129 -5.27 -7.78 -27.30
N GLY A 130 -6.35 -8.36 -27.83
CA GLY A 130 -7.62 -8.54 -27.11
C GLY A 130 -7.52 -9.49 -25.92
N VAL A 131 -6.84 -10.62 -26.09
CA VAL A 131 -6.61 -11.58 -24.99
C VAL A 131 -5.66 -11.01 -23.94
N ALA A 132 -4.55 -10.37 -24.36
CA ALA A 132 -3.58 -9.77 -23.45
C ALA A 132 -4.18 -8.62 -22.61
N SER A 133 -4.97 -7.74 -23.23
CA SER A 133 -5.64 -6.65 -22.52
C SER A 133 -6.66 -7.14 -21.48
N THR A 134 -7.42 -8.19 -21.81
CA THR A 134 -8.37 -8.81 -20.87
C THR A 134 -7.64 -9.43 -19.68
N ALA A 135 -6.55 -10.17 -19.91
CA ALA A 135 -5.76 -10.78 -18.84
C ALA A 135 -5.14 -9.72 -17.91
N MET A 136 -4.58 -8.66 -18.48
CA MET A 136 -4.02 -7.54 -17.71
C MET A 136 -5.09 -6.82 -16.86
N ALA A 137 -6.29 -6.61 -17.42
CA ALA A 137 -7.41 -6.00 -16.70
C ALA A 137 -7.89 -6.87 -15.53
N ILE A 138 -7.99 -8.20 -15.71
CA ILE A 138 -8.36 -9.10 -14.62
C ILE A 138 -7.29 -9.07 -13.52
N GLY A 139 -6.02 -9.13 -13.90
CA GLY A 139 -4.90 -9.06 -12.96
C GLY A 139 -4.89 -7.78 -12.13
N SER A 140 -5.14 -6.62 -12.76
CA SER A 140 -5.20 -5.34 -12.06
C SER A 140 -6.37 -5.26 -11.09
N ILE A 141 -7.56 -5.72 -11.48
CA ILE A 141 -8.75 -5.75 -10.61
C ILE A 141 -8.50 -6.63 -9.38
N VAL A 142 -7.96 -7.84 -9.57
CA VAL A 142 -7.65 -8.75 -8.45
C VAL A 142 -6.61 -8.14 -7.52
N GLY A 143 -5.58 -7.50 -8.07
CA GLY A 143 -4.56 -6.79 -7.29
C GLY A 143 -5.16 -5.66 -6.45
N ILE A 144 -6.03 -4.83 -7.03
CA ILE A 144 -6.72 -3.74 -6.33
C ILE A 144 -7.59 -4.30 -5.19
N LEU A 145 -8.39 -5.33 -5.45
CA LEU A 145 -9.26 -5.94 -4.44
C LEU A 145 -8.45 -6.46 -3.24
N PHE A 146 -7.33 -7.12 -3.51
CA PHE A 146 -6.43 -7.60 -2.47
C PHE A 146 -5.81 -6.43 -1.68
N ALA A 147 -5.37 -5.38 -2.37
CA ALA A 147 -4.78 -4.21 -1.73
C ALA A 147 -5.78 -3.44 -0.84
N VAL A 148 -7.05 -3.35 -1.27
CA VAL A 148 -8.14 -2.77 -0.47
C VAL A 148 -8.42 -3.62 0.77
N LEU A 149 -8.43 -4.96 0.63
CA LEU A 149 -8.64 -5.87 1.75
C LEU A 149 -7.59 -5.67 2.85
N LEU A 150 -6.33 -5.44 2.48
CA LEU A 150 -5.23 -5.18 3.41
C LEU A 150 -5.37 -3.85 4.18
N HIS A 151 -6.17 -2.91 3.69
CA HIS A 151 -6.44 -1.62 4.36
C HIS A 151 -7.72 -1.60 5.21
N LEU A 152 -8.45 -2.73 5.29
CA LEU A 152 -9.62 -2.86 6.17
C LEU A 152 -9.34 -2.53 7.64
N PRO A 153 -8.20 -2.95 8.25
CA PRO A 153 -7.93 -2.65 9.65
C PRO A 153 -7.91 -1.15 9.97
N GLN A 154 -7.39 -0.33 9.06
CA GLN A 154 -7.32 1.13 9.19
C GLN A 154 -8.72 1.76 9.14
N ILE A 155 -9.59 1.27 8.24
CA ILE A 155 -11.00 1.68 8.16
C ILE A 155 -11.71 1.30 9.47
N MET A 156 -11.49 0.10 9.97
CA MET A 156 -12.07 -0.36 11.23
C MET A 156 -11.60 0.47 12.43
N CYS A 157 -10.33 0.90 12.46
CA CYS A 157 -9.84 1.81 13.48
C CYS A 157 -10.58 3.15 13.46
N LEU A 158 -10.77 3.75 12.27
CA LEU A 158 -11.54 4.99 12.13
C LEU A 158 -12.97 4.85 12.64
N ILE A 159 -13.67 3.77 12.26
CA ILE A 159 -15.05 3.51 12.70
C ILE A 159 -15.11 3.47 14.24
N HIS A 160 -14.17 2.79 14.89
CA HIS A 160 -14.15 2.71 16.35
C HIS A 160 -13.77 4.04 17.01
N LEU A 161 -12.85 4.82 16.42
CA LEU A 161 -12.47 6.15 16.89
C LEU A 161 -13.64 7.13 16.85
N PHE A 162 -14.36 7.22 15.74
CA PHE A 162 -15.56 8.07 15.66
C PHE A 162 -16.64 7.65 16.66
N LYS A 163 -16.84 6.34 16.82
CA LYS A 163 -17.77 5.77 17.81
C LYS A 163 -17.31 5.91 19.27
N LEU A 164 -16.10 6.36 19.54
CA LEU A 164 -15.59 6.58 20.90
C LEU A 164 -15.61 8.07 21.29
N GLU A 165 -15.67 8.96 20.31
CA GLU A 165 -15.83 10.41 20.51
C GLU A 165 -17.29 10.86 20.55
N ASP A 166 -18.23 10.01 20.10
CA ASP A 166 -19.65 10.32 20.16
C ASP A 166 -20.12 10.44 21.64
N PRO A 167 -20.62 11.62 22.08
CA PRO A 167 -20.99 11.88 23.47
C PRO A 167 -22.16 11.03 23.97
N THR A 168 -22.89 10.34 23.07
CA THR A 168 -23.97 9.42 23.45
C THR A 168 -23.48 8.14 24.13
N VAL A 169 -22.19 7.80 24.02
CA VAL A 169 -21.60 6.54 24.49
C VAL A 169 -21.40 6.48 26.01
N ASP A 170 -21.44 7.63 26.69
CA ASP A 170 -21.33 7.70 28.15
C ASP A 170 -22.71 7.59 28.84
N ASN A 171 -23.82 7.53 28.09
CA ASN A 171 -25.19 7.49 28.60
C ASN A 171 -25.93 6.13 28.43
N GLU A 172 -25.23 5.07 27.98
CA GLU A 172 -25.71 3.68 27.89
C GLU A 172 -24.68 2.65 28.40
#